data_AF-A0A818BQE6-F1
#
_entry.id   AF-A0A818BQE6-F1
#
_cell.length_a   1.000
_cell.length_b   1.000
_cell.length_c   1.000
_cell.angle_alpha   90.00
_cell.angle_beta   90.00
_cell.angle_gamma   90.00
#
_symmetry.space_group_name_H-M   'P 1'
#
loop_
_entity.id
_entity.type
_entity.pdbx_description
1 polymer ?
#
loop_
_entity_poly.entity_id
_entity_poly.type
_entity_poly.pdbx_seq_one_letter_code
_entity_poly.pdbx_strand_id
1 'polypeptide(L)'
;MALITKLDDLPDLFFIDLFNYLSSTDILWAFTNLNNRIQTLINERGYFRHINLSSARLSKLDRLLSILPLNQIETLIIDIEASPLQLSRWPYLPHLTTLRLYRLRDFTDATNFILRHSTSLKHLTLETNDLFMQCGSTGYIWHPRERLPTLVENVLPHLSALRSLDLGQDTGFGLTTWNITTIQSPLNYLRVSLEHIPRLCHVITRDTLSTTLEQLHVTLRSSHVREKNSIPKELVLSKMINLHTFTLVQSVFTFIYNRIEWSTIESLTAPNVMPVLRRLNLAILIAIDDFDCINRSSLFIDDRRIDIQFALIIADTSLGNELRYSLPH
;
A
#
# COMPACT_ATOMS: atom_id res chain seq x y z
N MET A 1 52.60 8.05 20.67
CA MET A 1 51.43 7.78 19.80
C MET A 1 50.58 6.74 20.50
N ALA A 2 49.47 7.16 21.12
CA ALA A 2 48.54 6.22 21.73
C ALA A 2 47.75 5.54 20.59
N LEU A 3 47.88 4.22 20.46
CA LEU A 3 46.96 3.44 19.65
C LEU A 3 45.56 3.64 20.26
N ILE A 4 44.60 4.08 19.44
CA ILE A 4 43.19 4.10 19.80
C ILE A 4 42.78 2.63 19.99
N THR A 5 42.78 2.14 21.23
CA THR A 5 42.49 0.72 21.52
C THR A 5 41.04 0.48 21.91
N LYS A 6 40.24 1.52 22.15
CA LYS A 6 38.82 1.38 22.52
C LYS A 6 37.96 2.41 21.79
N LEU A 7 36.86 1.93 21.19
CA LEU A 7 35.84 2.77 20.54
C LEU A 7 35.34 3.88 21.48
N ASP A 8 35.23 3.61 22.78
CA ASP A 8 34.76 4.57 23.79
C ASP A 8 35.63 5.84 23.91
N ASP A 9 36.90 5.79 23.49
CA ASP A 9 37.84 6.92 23.58
C ASP A 9 37.75 7.89 22.39
N LEU A 10 36.99 7.53 21.34
CA LEU A 10 36.80 8.40 20.17
C LEU A 10 35.93 9.61 20.54
N PRO A 11 36.16 10.82 19.98
CA PRO A 11 35.41 12.02 20.31
C PRO A 11 33.95 11.95 19.79
N ASP A 12 33.03 12.66 20.45
CA ASP A 12 31.60 12.67 20.09
C ASP A 12 31.36 13.09 18.63
N LEU A 13 32.14 14.07 18.14
CA LEU A 13 32.10 14.54 16.76
C LEU A 13 32.33 13.40 15.74
N PHE A 14 33.24 12.47 16.04
CA PHE A 14 33.47 11.31 15.17
C PHE A 14 32.22 10.43 15.05
N PHE A 15 31.56 10.15 16.17
CA PHE A 15 30.34 9.33 16.17
C PHE A 15 29.18 10.05 15.49
N ILE A 16 29.03 11.36 15.75
CA ILE A 16 28.02 12.19 15.08
C ILE A 16 28.22 12.15 13.57
N ASP A 17 29.44 12.33 13.10
CA ASP A 17 29.76 12.27 11.68
C ASP A 17 29.51 10.87 11.12
N LEU A 18 29.92 9.81 11.81
CA LEU A 18 29.67 8.43 11.41
C LEU A 18 28.18 8.11 11.28
N PHE A 19 27.35 8.56 12.23
CA PHE A 19 25.91 8.32 12.22
C PHE A 19 25.21 8.99 11.03
N ASN A 20 25.73 10.09 10.50
CA ASN A 20 25.19 10.70 9.29
C ASN A 20 25.33 9.80 8.04
N TYR A 21 26.23 8.80 8.07
CA TYR A 21 26.45 7.85 6.96
C TYR A 21 25.78 6.48 7.18
N LEU A 22 25.18 6.24 8.34
CA LEU A 22 24.57 4.96 8.70
C LEU A 22 23.06 5.06 8.74
N SER A 23 22.36 3.98 8.39
CA SER A 23 20.91 3.92 8.61
C SER A 23 20.59 3.79 10.10
N SER A 24 19.41 4.24 10.52
CA SER A 24 18.93 4.07 11.90
C SER A 24 19.00 2.59 12.35
N THR A 25 18.77 1.66 11.43
CA THR A 25 18.85 0.23 11.69
C THR A 25 20.30 -0.22 11.93
N ASP A 26 21.25 0.27 11.14
CA ASP A 26 22.69 -0.03 11.33
C ASP A 26 23.21 0.56 12.64
N ILE A 27 22.78 1.78 12.98
CA ILE A 27 23.11 2.43 14.25
C ILE A 27 22.56 1.58 15.40
N LEU A 28 21.31 1.12 15.34
CA LEU A 28 20.77 0.23 16.37
C LEU A 28 21.62 -1.02 16.50
N TRP A 29 21.85 -1.76 15.41
CA TRP A 29 22.54 -3.05 15.49
C TRP A 29 23.99 -2.94 15.93
N ALA A 30 24.76 -2.03 15.34
CA ALA A 30 26.18 -1.88 15.63
C ALA A 30 26.45 -1.26 17.01
N PHE A 31 25.52 -0.44 17.53
CA PHE A 31 25.73 0.34 18.75
C PHE A 31 24.84 -0.14 19.94
N THR A 32 24.10 -1.25 19.80
CA THR A 32 23.21 -1.85 20.83
C THR A 32 23.87 -2.21 22.18
N ASN A 33 25.20 -2.35 22.24
CA ASN A 33 25.95 -2.76 23.45
C ASN A 33 26.80 -1.63 24.06
N LEU A 34 26.67 -0.38 23.59
CA LEU A 34 27.61 0.67 23.94
C LEU A 34 27.22 1.44 25.20
N ASN A 35 28.21 2.15 25.74
CA ASN A 35 28.07 2.90 26.98
C ASN A 35 27.06 4.07 26.86
N ASN A 36 26.54 4.52 28.01
CA ASN A 36 25.52 5.57 28.12
C ASN A 36 25.79 6.83 27.29
N ARG A 37 27.05 7.25 27.12
CA ARG A 37 27.46 8.43 26.33
C ARG A 37 27.06 8.32 24.87
N ILE A 38 27.38 7.19 24.22
CA ILE A 38 27.05 6.98 22.80
C ILE A 38 25.52 6.91 22.63
N GLN A 39 24.84 6.31 23.60
CA GLN A 39 23.38 6.24 23.63
C GLN A 39 22.73 7.64 23.72
N THR A 40 23.28 8.53 24.55
CA THR A 40 22.85 9.93 24.64
C THR A 40 23.03 10.67 23.31
N LEU A 41 24.18 10.52 22.64
CA LEU A 41 24.44 11.15 21.34
C LEU A 41 23.44 10.73 20.28
N ILE A 42 23.04 9.44 20.28
CA ILE A 42 22.05 8.96 19.32
C ILE A 42 20.66 9.55 19.63
N ASN A 43 20.30 9.66 20.91
CA ASN A 43 19.02 10.20 21.36
C ASN A 43 18.86 11.71 21.12
N GLU A 44 19.93 12.50 21.30
CA GLU A 44 19.89 13.96 21.14
C GLU A 44 19.72 14.41 19.68
N ARG A 45 20.17 13.59 18.73
CA ARG A 45 20.19 13.94 17.30
C ARG A 45 18.93 13.51 16.54
N GLY A 46 18.02 12.77 17.15
CA GLY A 46 16.75 12.39 16.53
C GLY A 46 16.87 11.35 15.41
N TYR A 47 17.96 10.57 15.38
CA TYR A 47 18.22 9.56 14.34
C TYR A 47 17.17 8.44 14.29
N PHE A 48 16.29 8.33 15.29
CA PHE A 48 15.27 7.30 15.41
C PHE A 48 13.83 7.75 15.14
N ARG A 49 13.63 8.91 14.49
CA ARG A 49 12.29 9.32 14.04
C ARG A 49 11.68 8.34 13.03
N HIS A 50 12.52 7.72 12.21
CA HIS A 50 12.10 6.73 11.21
C HIS A 50 12.80 5.40 11.47
N ILE A 51 12.03 4.37 11.80
CA ILE A 51 12.54 3.04 12.07
C ILE A 51 12.03 2.08 11.02
N ASN A 52 12.94 1.39 10.35
CA ASN A 52 12.63 0.33 9.40
C ASN A 52 13.20 -1.01 9.85
N LEU A 53 12.30 -1.91 10.24
CA LEU A 53 12.60 -3.26 10.73
C LEU A 53 12.31 -4.35 9.69
N SER A 54 12.08 -3.99 8.42
CA SER A 54 11.73 -4.96 7.37
C SER A 54 12.81 -6.02 7.10
N SER A 55 14.08 -5.70 7.31
CA SER A 55 15.22 -6.60 7.13
C SER A 55 15.82 -7.11 8.45
N ALA A 56 15.24 -6.72 9.58
CA ALA A 56 15.81 -7.00 10.89
C ALA A 56 15.48 -8.43 11.34
N ARG A 57 16.51 -9.21 11.70
CA ARG A 57 16.32 -10.46 12.45
C ARG A 57 15.99 -10.10 13.89
N LEU A 58 14.71 -9.96 14.22
CA LEU A 58 14.27 -9.39 15.50
C LEU A 58 14.27 -10.39 16.67
N SER A 59 15.19 -11.37 16.66
CA SER A 59 15.43 -12.25 17.81
C SER A 59 15.87 -11.48 19.07
N LYS A 60 16.17 -10.17 18.95
CA LYS A 60 16.50 -9.26 20.05
C LYS A 60 15.52 -8.07 20.18
N LEU A 61 14.26 -8.22 19.77
CA LEU A 61 13.25 -7.14 19.85
C LEU A 61 13.17 -6.50 21.24
N ASP A 62 13.03 -7.31 22.30
CA ASP A 62 12.86 -6.79 23.66
C ASP A 62 14.04 -5.90 24.08
N ARG A 63 15.24 -6.21 23.57
CA ARG A 63 16.45 -5.41 23.77
C ARG A 63 16.45 -4.13 22.92
N LEU A 64 15.91 -4.17 21.71
CA LEU A 64 15.77 -2.96 20.88
C LEU A 64 14.79 -1.99 21.54
N LEU A 65 13.65 -2.49 22.03
CA LEU A 65 12.63 -1.67 22.70
C LEU A 65 13.16 -0.94 23.94
N SER A 66 14.12 -1.52 24.67
CA SER A 66 14.72 -0.87 25.85
C SER A 66 15.74 0.22 25.52
N ILE A 67 16.23 0.25 24.29
CA ILE A 67 17.28 1.19 23.84
C ILE A 67 16.69 2.33 23.01
N LEU A 68 15.54 2.11 22.37
CA LEU A 68 14.90 3.08 21.49
C LEU A 68 14.34 4.30 22.25
N PRO A 69 14.54 5.52 21.75
CA PRO A 69 13.81 6.69 22.23
C PRO A 69 12.40 6.68 21.66
N LEU A 70 11.53 5.87 22.28
CA LEU A 70 10.17 5.58 21.83
C LEU A 70 9.31 6.85 21.68
N ASN A 71 9.62 7.89 22.45
CA ASN A 71 8.99 9.20 22.41
C ASN A 71 9.44 10.09 21.22
N GLN A 72 10.27 9.60 20.30
CA GLN A 72 10.66 10.35 19.11
C GLN A 72 10.21 9.66 17.81
N ILE A 73 9.69 8.44 17.89
CA ILE A 73 9.37 7.64 16.71
C ILE A 73 8.13 8.22 16.03
N GLU A 74 8.31 8.69 14.79
CA GLU A 74 7.25 9.22 13.93
C GLU A 74 6.82 8.22 12.86
N THR A 75 7.76 7.40 12.37
CA THR A 75 7.54 6.39 11.34
C THR A 75 8.05 5.04 11.79
N LEU A 76 7.18 4.03 11.69
CA LEU A 76 7.51 2.64 11.97
C LEU A 76 7.17 1.75 10.77
N ILE A 77 8.17 1.04 10.27
CA ILE A 77 8.03 0.10 9.16
C ILE A 77 8.43 -1.30 9.64
N ILE A 78 7.54 -2.26 9.45
CA ILE A 78 7.72 -3.64 9.92
C ILE A 78 7.36 -4.61 8.78
N ASP A 79 8.23 -5.58 8.53
CA ASP A 79 7.91 -6.77 7.72
C ASP A 79 7.80 -7.98 8.66
N ILE A 80 6.59 -8.55 8.77
CA ILE A 80 6.25 -9.57 9.77
C ILE A 80 6.74 -10.97 9.36
N GLU A 81 7.05 -11.19 8.07
CA GLU A 81 7.60 -12.48 7.64
C GLU A 81 9.07 -12.64 8.06
N ALA A 82 9.83 -11.54 8.02
CA ALA A 82 11.21 -11.52 8.48
C ALA A 82 11.32 -11.74 10.01
N SER A 83 10.26 -11.46 10.76
CA SER A 83 10.18 -11.78 12.17
C SER A 83 8.73 -11.75 12.70
N PRO A 84 8.24 -12.81 13.35
CA PRO A 84 6.94 -12.81 14.04
C PRO A 84 7.02 -11.89 15.27
N LEU A 85 6.92 -10.58 15.02
CA LEU A 85 6.88 -9.56 16.05
C LEU A 85 5.51 -9.59 16.72
N GLN A 86 5.52 -9.71 18.04
CA GLN A 86 4.36 -9.39 18.86
C GLN A 86 4.26 -7.85 18.98
N LEU A 87 3.50 -7.22 18.09
CA LEU A 87 3.14 -5.79 18.14
C LEU A 87 2.53 -5.42 19.50
N SER A 88 1.88 -6.35 20.19
CA SER A 88 1.36 -6.17 21.54
C SER A 88 2.41 -5.73 22.55
N ARG A 89 3.67 -6.18 22.38
CA ARG A 89 4.81 -5.82 23.25
C ARG A 89 5.35 -4.42 23.00
N TRP A 90 5.00 -3.80 21.87
CA TRP A 90 5.43 -2.44 21.61
C TRP A 90 4.72 -1.49 22.58
N PRO A 91 5.49 -0.62 23.25
CA PRO A 91 4.91 0.43 24.08
C PRO A 91 4.20 1.47 23.20
N TYR A 92 3.40 2.31 23.83
CA TYR A 92 2.76 3.43 23.13
C TYR A 92 3.81 4.41 22.59
N LEU A 93 3.65 4.78 21.32
CA LEU A 93 4.52 5.70 20.58
C LEU A 93 3.80 7.02 20.35
N PRO A 94 3.99 8.04 21.22
CA PRO A 94 3.13 9.24 21.26
C PRO A 94 3.20 10.11 19.99
N HIS A 95 4.26 9.99 19.20
CA HIS A 95 4.46 10.77 17.98
C HIS A 95 4.30 9.95 16.70
N LEU A 96 3.84 8.70 16.80
CA LEU A 96 3.70 7.83 15.64
C LEU A 96 2.61 8.35 14.70
N THR A 97 3.04 8.80 13.52
CA THR A 97 2.13 9.30 12.47
C THR A 97 2.09 8.39 11.25
N THR A 98 3.15 7.61 11.00
CA THR A 98 3.25 6.72 9.86
C THR A 98 3.53 5.30 10.31
N LEU A 99 2.65 4.36 9.94
CA LEU A 99 2.81 2.94 10.23
C LEU A 99 2.70 2.14 8.94
N ARG A 100 3.70 1.29 8.68
CA ARG A 100 3.68 0.35 7.56
C ARG A 100 3.90 -1.06 8.06
N LEU A 101 2.91 -1.92 7.85
CA LEU A 101 2.94 -3.32 8.23
C LEU A 101 2.87 -4.16 6.96
N TYR A 102 3.97 -4.82 6.65
CA TYR A 102 4.10 -5.72 5.51
C TYR A 102 3.98 -7.17 5.95
N ARG A 103 3.39 -7.99 5.07
CA ARG A 103 3.25 -9.45 5.21
C ARG A 103 2.57 -9.88 6.51
N LEU A 104 1.51 -9.16 6.87
CA LEU A 104 0.70 -9.42 8.07
C LEU A 104 0.19 -10.87 8.13
N ARG A 105 0.42 -11.53 9.27
CA ARG A 105 -0.08 -12.89 9.58
C ARG A 105 -1.08 -12.90 10.75
N ASP A 106 -0.80 -12.13 11.80
CA ASP A 106 -1.68 -11.96 12.97
C ASP A 106 -2.37 -10.60 12.94
N PHE A 107 -3.68 -10.63 12.69
CA PHE A 107 -4.50 -9.43 12.54
C PHE A 107 -4.98 -8.88 13.89
N THR A 108 -5.11 -9.72 14.92
CA THR A 108 -5.59 -9.29 16.24
C THR A 108 -4.55 -8.39 16.89
N ASP A 109 -3.28 -8.81 16.82
CA ASP A 109 -2.17 -8.06 17.39
C ASP A 109 -1.97 -6.71 16.68
N ALA A 110 -2.07 -6.71 15.34
CA ALA A 110 -2.03 -5.49 14.54
C ALA A 110 -3.20 -4.55 14.84
N THR A 111 -4.42 -5.07 14.97
CA THR A 111 -5.62 -4.27 15.31
C THR A 111 -5.38 -3.48 16.59
N ASN A 112 -5.00 -4.18 17.67
CA ASN A 112 -4.80 -3.56 18.98
C ASN A 112 -3.68 -2.52 18.95
N PHE A 113 -2.59 -2.80 18.23
CA PHE A 113 -1.49 -1.84 18.09
C PHE A 113 -1.91 -0.59 17.33
N ILE A 114 -2.66 -0.73 16.22
CA ILE A 114 -3.12 0.41 15.44
C ILE A 114 -4.12 1.26 16.24
N LEU A 115 -5.08 0.63 16.93
CA LEU A 115 -6.08 1.33 17.73
C LEU A 115 -5.46 2.14 18.88
N ARG A 116 -4.37 1.65 19.50
CA ARG A 116 -3.60 2.42 20.49
C ARG A 116 -3.08 3.75 19.94
N HIS A 117 -2.82 3.84 18.64
CA HIS A 117 -2.29 5.02 17.96
C HIS A 117 -3.33 5.73 17.08
N SER A 118 -4.61 5.47 17.33
CA SER A 118 -5.72 5.91 16.48
C SER A 118 -5.84 7.42 16.29
N THR A 119 -5.43 8.21 17.28
CA THR A 119 -5.51 9.67 17.26
C THR A 119 -4.32 10.34 16.57
N SER A 120 -3.19 9.64 16.42
CA SER A 120 -1.94 10.22 15.89
C SER A 120 -1.62 9.74 14.48
N LEU A 121 -2.10 8.56 14.08
CA LEU A 121 -1.81 7.96 12.78
C LEU A 121 -2.45 8.74 11.62
N LYS A 122 -1.58 9.24 10.73
CA LYS A 122 -1.92 9.97 9.50
C LYS A 122 -1.75 9.10 8.26
N HIS A 123 -0.79 8.19 8.27
CA HIS A 123 -0.46 7.30 7.16
C HIS A 123 -0.43 5.85 7.64
N LEU A 124 -1.22 5.01 7.00
CA LEU A 124 -1.29 3.58 7.29
C LEU A 124 -1.08 2.77 6.02
N THR A 125 -0.09 1.88 6.05
CA THR A 125 0.11 0.85 5.03
C THR A 125 -0.08 -0.53 5.63
N LEU A 126 -0.97 -1.33 5.04
CA LEU A 126 -1.24 -2.71 5.41
C LEU A 126 -1.08 -3.57 4.16
N GLU A 127 -0.11 -4.48 4.16
CA GLU A 127 0.12 -5.41 3.05
C GLU A 127 0.15 -6.84 3.57
N THR A 128 -0.55 -7.75 2.90
CA THR A 128 -0.57 -9.18 3.21
C THR A 128 0.26 -9.94 2.18
N ASN A 129 0.94 -11.00 2.60
CA ASN A 129 1.64 -11.91 1.68
C ASN A 129 0.84 -13.22 1.59
N ASP A 130 0.23 -13.48 0.43
CA ASP A 130 -0.57 -14.67 0.19
C ASP A 130 0.19 -15.77 -0.56
N LEU A 131 1.51 -15.60 -0.78
CA LEU A 131 2.33 -16.59 -1.49
C LEU A 131 2.48 -17.94 -0.74
N PHE A 132 1.95 -18.06 0.49
CA PHE A 132 1.98 -19.29 1.31
C PHE A 132 0.64 -20.03 1.38
N MET A 133 -0.12 -20.11 0.28
CA MET A 133 -1.13 -21.15 0.12
C MET A 133 -0.49 -22.43 -0.44
N GLN A 134 0.40 -23.06 0.34
CA GLN A 134 0.76 -24.45 0.06
C GLN A 134 -0.36 -25.36 0.57
N CYS A 135 -1.09 -25.96 -0.36
CA CYS A 135 -1.86 -27.17 -0.12
C CYS A 135 -0.95 -28.23 0.54
N GLY A 136 -1.23 -28.60 1.78
CA GLY A 136 -0.44 -29.61 2.48
C GLY A 136 -1.04 -30.05 3.82
N SER A 137 -2.01 -30.97 3.76
CA SER A 137 -2.34 -32.04 4.73
C SER A 137 -2.51 -31.80 6.24
N THR A 138 -2.31 -30.60 6.81
CA THR A 138 -2.50 -30.38 8.27
C THR A 138 -3.38 -29.16 8.57
N GLY A 139 -4.69 -29.33 8.38
CA GLY A 139 -5.75 -28.84 9.27
C GLY A 139 -5.99 -27.33 9.47
N TYR A 140 -5.13 -26.42 9.03
CA TYR A 140 -5.36 -24.98 9.13
C TYR A 140 -5.54 -24.38 7.74
N ILE A 141 -6.79 -24.32 7.31
CA ILE A 141 -7.18 -23.49 6.18
C ILE A 141 -7.08 -22.04 6.66
N TRP A 142 -5.94 -21.40 6.40
CA TRP A 142 -5.82 -19.96 6.53
C TRP A 142 -6.74 -19.36 5.46
N HIS A 143 -7.86 -18.78 5.87
CA HIS A 143 -8.75 -18.03 5.00
C HIS A 143 -8.37 -16.54 5.04
N PRO A 144 -7.44 -16.06 4.17
CA PRO A 144 -7.14 -14.64 4.05
C PRO A 144 -8.35 -13.80 3.64
N ARG A 145 -9.38 -14.42 3.07
CA ARG A 145 -10.60 -13.80 2.52
C ARG A 145 -11.36 -12.88 3.49
N GLU A 146 -11.23 -13.08 4.81
CA GLU A 146 -12.03 -12.33 5.80
C GLU A 146 -11.20 -11.39 6.66
N ARG A 147 -9.88 -11.59 6.78
CA ARG A 147 -9.12 -10.97 7.88
C ARG A 147 -8.63 -9.55 7.61
N LEU A 148 -8.12 -9.24 6.41
CA LEU A 148 -7.75 -7.87 6.07
C LEU A 148 -8.98 -6.94 5.99
N PRO A 149 -10.09 -7.33 5.32
CA PRO A 149 -11.33 -6.56 5.39
C PRO A 149 -11.80 -6.32 6.83
N THR A 150 -11.81 -7.36 7.68
CA THR A 150 -12.22 -7.24 9.09
C THR A 150 -11.29 -6.33 9.89
N LEU A 151 -9.96 -6.40 9.68
CA LEU A 151 -9.00 -5.49 10.31
C LEU A 151 -9.31 -4.03 9.93
N VAL A 152 -9.53 -3.79 8.63
CA VAL A 152 -9.80 -2.46 8.11
C VAL A 152 -11.14 -1.93 8.64
N GLU A 153 -12.19 -2.74 8.65
CA GLU A 153 -13.51 -2.37 9.18
C GLU A 153 -13.49 -2.07 10.68
N ASN A 154 -12.70 -2.82 11.45
CA ASN A 154 -12.57 -2.61 12.89
C ASN A 154 -11.66 -1.44 13.27
N VAL A 155 -10.77 -1.01 12.38
CA VAL A 155 -9.75 0.01 12.69
C VAL A 155 -10.12 1.37 12.11
N LEU A 156 -10.51 1.44 10.83
CA LEU A 156 -10.68 2.70 10.12
C LEU A 156 -11.67 3.67 10.77
N PRO A 157 -12.82 3.25 11.34
CA PRO A 157 -13.73 4.17 12.02
C PRO A 157 -13.09 4.95 13.17
N HIS A 158 -12.01 4.43 13.76
CA HIS A 158 -11.33 5.04 14.89
C HIS A 158 -10.17 5.95 14.49
N LEU A 159 -9.71 5.90 13.24
CA LEU A 159 -8.51 6.63 12.79
C LEU A 159 -8.83 8.05 12.31
N SER A 160 -9.25 8.94 13.21
CA SER A 160 -9.71 10.30 12.87
C SER A 160 -8.65 11.20 12.20
N ALA A 161 -7.37 10.96 12.50
CA ALA A 161 -6.24 11.69 11.91
C ALA A 161 -5.77 11.12 10.56
N LEU A 162 -6.32 9.98 10.11
CA LEU A 162 -5.89 9.31 8.89
C LEU A 162 -6.15 10.19 7.66
N ARG A 163 -5.12 10.33 6.82
CA ARG A 163 -5.18 11.05 5.53
C ARG A 163 -4.73 10.17 4.37
N SER A 164 -4.01 9.10 4.64
CA SER A 164 -3.42 8.24 3.63
C SER A 164 -3.56 6.77 4.03
N LEU A 165 -4.24 6.01 3.18
CA LEU A 165 -4.42 4.57 3.36
C LEU A 165 -3.85 3.82 2.16
N ASP A 166 -2.93 2.90 2.42
CA ASP A 166 -2.38 1.98 1.42
C ASP A 166 -2.66 0.53 1.86
N LEU A 167 -3.57 -0.14 1.17
CA LEU A 167 -3.92 -1.54 1.43
C LEU A 167 -3.08 -2.52 0.60
N GLY A 168 -1.98 -2.03 0.00
CA GLY A 168 -0.98 -2.85 -0.70
C GLY A 168 -1.51 -3.55 -1.95
N GLN A 169 -0.63 -4.37 -2.53
CA GLN A 169 -1.03 -5.43 -3.46
C GLN A 169 -1.26 -6.68 -2.63
N ASP A 170 -2.47 -6.88 -2.12
CA ASP A 170 -2.86 -8.22 -1.68
C ASP A 170 -2.66 -9.19 -2.89
N THR A 171 -2.13 -10.37 -2.64
CA THR A 171 -1.63 -11.27 -3.70
C THR A 171 -2.52 -12.50 -3.85
N GLY A 172 -3.46 -12.71 -2.93
CA GLY A 172 -4.25 -13.92 -2.86
C GLY A 172 -5.69 -13.68 -3.29
N PHE A 173 -6.43 -12.87 -2.54
CA PHE A 173 -7.89 -12.80 -2.66
C PHE A 173 -8.37 -11.44 -2.12
N GLY A 174 -8.81 -10.57 -3.03
CA GLY A 174 -9.10 -9.15 -2.81
C GLY A 174 -9.97 -8.81 -1.60
N LEU A 175 -10.14 -7.51 -1.37
CA LEU A 175 -11.12 -6.92 -0.44
C LEU A 175 -12.57 -7.16 -0.92
N THR A 176 -12.97 -8.41 -1.10
CA THR A 176 -14.26 -8.84 -1.66
C THR A 176 -15.45 -8.33 -0.84
N THR A 177 -15.22 -8.12 0.46
CA THR A 177 -16.21 -7.68 1.45
C THR A 177 -16.02 -6.26 1.96
N TRP A 178 -14.94 -5.56 1.62
CA TRP A 178 -14.67 -4.27 2.27
C TRP A 178 -15.78 -3.25 1.98
N ASN A 179 -16.53 -2.92 3.03
CA ASN A 179 -17.54 -1.90 2.94
C ASN A 179 -16.91 -0.54 3.29
N ILE A 180 -16.58 0.21 2.23
CA ILE A 180 -15.99 1.56 2.30
C ILE A 180 -16.89 2.56 3.07
N THR A 181 -18.13 2.19 3.40
CA THR A 181 -19.01 2.97 4.29
C THR A 181 -18.44 3.25 5.67
N THR A 182 -17.39 2.54 6.08
CA THR A 182 -16.74 2.68 7.40
C THR A 182 -15.71 3.81 7.47
N ILE A 183 -15.35 4.43 6.34
CA ILE A 183 -14.34 5.50 6.33
C ILE A 183 -14.98 6.82 6.78
N GLN A 184 -14.74 7.20 8.03
CA GLN A 184 -15.16 8.48 8.61
C GLN A 184 -14.14 9.61 8.39
N SER A 185 -12.90 9.26 8.04
CA SER A 185 -11.80 10.21 7.94
C SER A 185 -11.63 10.78 6.53
N PRO A 186 -11.29 12.08 6.39
CA PRO A 186 -11.03 12.69 5.10
C PRO A 186 -9.70 12.16 4.53
N LEU A 187 -9.77 11.18 3.63
CA LEU A 187 -8.58 10.61 2.99
C LEU A 187 -8.18 11.47 1.79
N ASN A 188 -6.92 11.87 1.72
CA ASN A 188 -6.32 12.50 0.55
C ASN A 188 -5.71 11.45 -0.40
N TYR A 189 -5.25 10.32 0.14
CA TYR A 189 -4.65 9.23 -0.63
C TYR A 189 -5.29 7.89 -0.28
N LEU A 190 -5.63 7.13 -1.30
CA LEU A 190 -6.11 5.76 -1.20
C LEU A 190 -5.42 4.88 -2.24
N ARG A 191 -4.75 3.83 -1.78
CA ARG A 191 -4.34 2.71 -2.62
C ARG A 191 -5.04 1.43 -2.20
N VAL A 192 -5.70 0.79 -3.16
CA VAL A 192 -6.59 -0.34 -2.93
C VAL A 192 -6.50 -1.34 -4.08
N SER A 193 -6.71 -2.62 -3.77
CA SER A 193 -6.93 -3.64 -4.79
C SER A 193 -8.38 -4.09 -4.79
N LEU A 194 -8.99 -4.10 -5.97
CA LEU A 194 -10.42 -4.37 -6.18
C LEU A 194 -10.61 -5.51 -7.18
N GLU A 195 -11.72 -6.22 -7.07
CA GLU A 195 -11.99 -7.38 -7.94
C GLU A 195 -12.50 -7.00 -9.34
N HIS A 196 -13.24 -5.90 -9.47
CA HIS A 196 -13.88 -5.52 -10.73
C HIS A 196 -14.25 -4.03 -10.76
N ILE A 197 -14.54 -3.53 -11.96
CA ILE A 197 -14.89 -2.12 -12.23
C ILE A 197 -16.11 -1.64 -11.42
N PRO A 198 -17.21 -2.39 -11.28
CA PRO A 198 -18.33 -1.96 -10.44
C PRO A 198 -17.95 -1.62 -8.99
N ARG A 199 -16.95 -2.29 -8.38
CA ARG A 199 -16.45 -1.92 -7.05
C ARG A 199 -15.69 -0.60 -7.06
N LEU A 200 -14.91 -0.35 -8.11
CA LEU A 200 -14.28 0.95 -8.32
C LEU A 200 -15.33 2.05 -8.43
N CYS A 201 -16.37 1.82 -9.23
CA CYS A 201 -17.51 2.73 -9.33
C CYS A 201 -18.08 3.01 -7.95
N HIS A 202 -18.30 1.97 -7.14
CA HIS A 202 -18.77 2.13 -5.78
C HIS A 202 -17.88 3.04 -4.93
N VAL A 203 -16.55 2.85 -4.95
CA VAL A 203 -15.56 3.70 -4.26
C VAL A 203 -15.70 5.17 -4.68
N ILE A 204 -15.70 5.40 -6.00
CA ILE A 204 -15.79 6.72 -6.62
C ILE A 204 -17.11 7.40 -6.26
N THR A 205 -18.17 6.62 -6.06
CA THR A 205 -19.51 7.16 -5.80
C THR A 205 -19.79 7.54 -4.35
N ARG A 206 -18.83 7.38 -3.43
CA ARG A 206 -19.05 7.66 -2.00
C ARG A 206 -18.76 9.11 -1.64
N ASP A 207 -19.73 9.76 -1.00
CA ASP A 207 -19.68 11.18 -0.63
C ASP A 207 -18.45 11.56 0.23
N THR A 208 -18.03 10.71 1.17
CA THR A 208 -16.90 11.02 2.07
C THR A 208 -15.55 11.07 1.35
N LEU A 209 -15.33 10.18 0.38
CA LEU A 209 -14.12 10.15 -0.43
C LEU A 209 -14.18 11.16 -1.57
N SER A 210 -15.37 11.37 -2.15
CA SER A 210 -15.60 12.22 -3.32
C SER A 210 -15.07 13.65 -3.19
N THR A 211 -15.06 14.16 -1.96
CA THR A 211 -14.72 15.55 -1.63
C THR A 211 -13.34 15.72 -1.03
N THR A 212 -12.62 14.64 -0.70
CA THR A 212 -11.35 14.72 0.03
C THR A 212 -10.21 14.05 -0.70
N LEU A 213 -10.50 13.06 -1.53
CA LEU A 213 -9.49 12.26 -2.18
C LEU A 213 -8.81 13.03 -3.32
N GLU A 214 -7.50 13.23 -3.17
CA GLU A 214 -6.62 13.88 -4.15
C GLU A 214 -5.92 12.85 -5.04
N GLN A 215 -5.69 11.65 -4.52
CA GLN A 215 -4.98 10.56 -5.19
C GLN A 215 -5.66 9.21 -4.96
N LEU A 216 -5.94 8.50 -6.06
CA LEU A 216 -6.54 7.17 -6.05
C LEU A 216 -5.68 6.21 -6.88
N HIS A 217 -5.21 5.14 -6.26
CA HIS A 217 -4.50 4.06 -6.92
C HIS A 217 -5.26 2.75 -6.76
N VAL A 218 -5.70 2.19 -7.88
CA VAL A 218 -6.53 0.99 -7.94
C VAL A 218 -5.78 -0.10 -8.70
N THR A 219 -5.63 -1.26 -8.07
CA THR A 219 -5.20 -2.48 -8.75
C THR A 219 -6.38 -3.42 -8.93
N LEU A 220 -6.84 -3.62 -10.17
CA LEU A 220 -7.88 -4.56 -10.54
C LEU A 220 -7.33 -5.98 -10.68
N ARG A 221 -8.04 -6.93 -10.08
CA ARG A 221 -7.68 -8.36 -10.10
C ARG A 221 -8.64 -9.19 -10.94
N SER A 222 -8.23 -10.44 -11.16
CA SER A 222 -9.07 -11.45 -11.80
C SER A 222 -9.96 -12.06 -10.74
N SER A 223 -11.25 -11.76 -10.75
CA SER A 223 -12.22 -12.65 -10.11
C SER A 223 -12.63 -13.72 -11.13
N HIS A 224 -12.86 -14.95 -10.67
CA HIS A 224 -13.51 -15.98 -11.50
C HIS A 224 -15.01 -15.68 -11.75
N VAL A 225 -15.46 -14.49 -11.36
CA VAL A 225 -16.85 -14.08 -11.41
C VAL A 225 -17.09 -13.38 -12.73
N ARG A 226 -17.93 -13.98 -13.59
CA ARG A 226 -18.43 -13.36 -14.83
C ARG A 226 -19.44 -12.26 -14.50
N GLU A 227 -19.00 -11.17 -13.88
CA GLU A 227 -19.80 -9.96 -13.80
C GLU A 227 -19.53 -9.09 -15.03
N LYS A 228 -20.61 -8.60 -15.66
CA LYS A 228 -20.46 -7.65 -16.77
C LYS A 228 -19.78 -6.39 -16.22
N ASN A 229 -18.71 -5.94 -16.87
CA ASN A 229 -18.05 -4.66 -16.62
C ASN A 229 -18.90 -3.45 -17.07
N SER A 230 -20.22 -3.49 -16.86
CA SER A 230 -21.09 -2.36 -17.15
C SER A 230 -20.98 -1.34 -16.02
N ILE A 231 -20.65 -0.10 -16.37
CA ILE A 231 -20.70 1.03 -15.46
C ILE A 231 -22.15 1.23 -15.00
N PRO A 232 -22.43 1.29 -13.68
CA PRO A 232 -23.77 1.64 -13.20
C PRO A 232 -24.21 2.99 -13.77
N LYS A 233 -25.46 3.09 -14.24
CA LYS A 233 -26.04 4.35 -14.78
C LYS A 233 -25.97 5.52 -13.80
N GLU A 234 -25.72 5.25 -12.52
CA GLU A 234 -25.59 6.21 -11.43
C GLU A 234 -24.28 7.00 -11.45
N LEU A 235 -23.30 6.69 -12.32
CA LEU A 235 -22.03 7.44 -12.43
C LEU A 235 -22.16 8.83 -13.10
N VAL A 236 -23.39 9.28 -13.39
CA VAL A 236 -23.71 10.47 -14.22
C VAL A 236 -23.49 11.82 -13.50
N LEU A 237 -23.35 11.84 -12.17
CA LEU A 237 -23.12 13.06 -11.38
C LEU A 237 -21.66 13.14 -10.92
N SER A 238 -21.13 14.35 -10.68
CA SER A 238 -19.72 14.51 -10.30
C SER A 238 -19.41 13.90 -8.95
N LYS A 239 -18.43 12.98 -8.91
CA LYS A 239 -18.16 12.19 -7.69
C LYS A 239 -16.71 12.22 -7.21
N MET A 240 -15.79 12.92 -7.87
CA MET A 240 -14.40 13.03 -7.42
C MET A 240 -13.84 14.43 -7.69
N ILE A 241 -14.37 15.42 -6.99
CA ILE A 241 -14.16 16.84 -7.30
C ILE A 241 -12.74 17.33 -7.02
N ASN A 242 -11.99 16.63 -6.16
CA ASN A 242 -10.62 16.99 -5.77
C ASN A 242 -9.56 16.01 -6.28
N LEU A 243 -9.95 15.01 -7.08
CA LEU A 243 -9.04 13.96 -7.52
C LEU A 243 -8.10 14.46 -8.62
N HIS A 244 -6.82 14.64 -8.27
CA HIS A 244 -5.78 15.12 -9.18
C HIS A 244 -5.04 13.99 -9.88
N THR A 245 -4.85 12.85 -9.21
CA THR A 245 -4.13 11.70 -9.74
C THR A 245 -4.97 10.44 -9.66
N PHE A 246 -5.17 9.79 -10.81
CA PHE A 246 -5.82 8.50 -10.88
C PHE A 246 -4.85 7.47 -11.48
N THR A 247 -4.65 6.36 -10.78
CA THR A 247 -3.81 5.25 -11.22
C THR A 247 -4.63 3.98 -11.29
N LEU A 248 -4.68 3.35 -12.45
CA LEU A 248 -5.38 2.09 -12.68
C LEU A 248 -4.40 1.04 -13.21
N VAL A 249 -4.22 -0.03 -12.45
CA VAL A 249 -3.37 -1.16 -12.80
C VAL A 249 -4.23 -2.41 -12.91
N GLN A 250 -4.06 -3.19 -13.96
CA GLN A 250 -4.70 -4.48 -14.15
C GLN A 250 -3.64 -5.58 -14.08
N SER A 251 -3.91 -6.62 -13.28
CA SER A 251 -2.99 -7.77 -13.18
C SER A 251 -2.98 -8.61 -14.46
N VAL A 252 -1.80 -9.02 -14.93
CA VAL A 252 -1.59 -9.77 -16.19
C VAL A 252 -2.33 -11.12 -16.23
N PHE A 253 -2.59 -11.73 -15.06
CA PHE A 253 -3.29 -13.01 -14.95
C PHE A 253 -4.82 -12.93 -15.22
N THR A 254 -5.35 -11.75 -15.57
CA THR A 254 -6.78 -11.47 -15.76
C THR A 254 -7.33 -11.72 -17.17
N PHE A 255 -6.47 -12.09 -18.13
CA PHE A 255 -6.76 -11.95 -19.56
C PHE A 255 -8.06 -12.61 -20.04
N ILE A 256 -8.44 -13.77 -19.49
CA ILE A 256 -9.53 -14.58 -20.07
C ILE A 256 -10.93 -14.07 -19.67
N TYR A 257 -11.06 -13.34 -18.55
CA TYR A 257 -12.39 -13.08 -17.96
C TYR A 257 -12.73 -11.62 -17.70
N ASN A 258 -11.77 -10.69 -17.74
CA ASN A 258 -11.99 -9.32 -17.26
C ASN A 258 -11.35 -8.26 -18.18
N ARG A 259 -11.81 -8.18 -19.44
CA ARG A 259 -11.39 -7.12 -20.38
C ARG A 259 -11.98 -5.78 -19.90
N ILE A 260 -11.12 -4.77 -19.78
CA ILE A 260 -11.52 -3.39 -19.54
C ILE A 260 -11.57 -2.72 -20.91
N GLU A 261 -12.76 -2.30 -21.33
CA GLU A 261 -12.91 -1.52 -22.56
C GLU A 261 -12.35 -0.10 -22.35
N TRP A 262 -11.73 0.47 -23.38
CA TRP A 262 -11.20 1.82 -23.30
C TRP A 262 -12.28 2.87 -22.98
N SER A 263 -13.48 2.68 -23.52
CA SER A 263 -14.69 3.47 -23.24
C SER A 263 -15.02 3.57 -21.74
N THR A 264 -14.68 2.52 -20.96
CA THR A 264 -14.86 2.50 -19.51
C THR A 264 -13.91 3.48 -18.83
N ILE A 265 -12.67 3.56 -19.30
CA ILE A 265 -11.66 4.47 -18.76
C ILE A 265 -12.04 5.91 -19.06
N GLU A 266 -12.47 6.20 -20.29
CA GLU A 266 -12.96 7.53 -20.67
C GLU A 266 -14.14 7.95 -19.80
N SER A 267 -15.09 7.05 -19.58
CA SER A 267 -16.26 7.32 -18.74
C SER A 267 -15.90 7.59 -17.28
N LEU A 268 -14.95 6.82 -16.71
CA LEU A 268 -14.47 7.01 -15.34
C LEU A 268 -13.71 8.33 -15.16
N THR A 269 -12.98 8.75 -16.18
CA THR A 269 -12.10 9.92 -16.12
C THR A 269 -12.72 11.15 -16.76
N ALA A 270 -13.97 11.09 -17.20
CA ALA A 270 -14.67 12.19 -17.86
C ALA A 270 -14.69 13.47 -16.99
N PRO A 271 -14.75 14.67 -17.60
CA PRO A 271 -14.71 15.95 -16.88
C PRO A 271 -15.83 16.09 -15.84
N ASN A 272 -17.00 15.51 -16.10
CA ASN A 272 -18.09 15.50 -15.13
C ASN A 272 -17.82 14.57 -13.94
N VAL A 273 -16.97 13.55 -14.05
CA VAL A 273 -16.66 12.60 -12.97
C VAL A 273 -15.45 13.04 -12.15
N MET A 274 -14.36 13.43 -12.83
CA MET A 274 -13.07 13.83 -12.24
C MET A 274 -12.63 15.22 -12.74
N PRO A 275 -13.33 16.31 -12.41
CA PRO A 275 -13.17 17.61 -13.07
C PRO A 275 -11.78 18.24 -12.97
N VAL A 276 -11.00 17.88 -11.95
CA VAL A 276 -9.66 18.46 -11.69
C VAL A 276 -8.51 17.47 -11.93
N LEU A 277 -8.78 16.38 -12.66
CA LEU A 277 -7.79 15.36 -12.98
C LEU A 277 -6.63 15.99 -13.76
N ARG A 278 -5.40 15.77 -13.28
CA ARG A 278 -4.16 16.25 -13.91
C ARG A 278 -3.28 15.12 -14.42
N ARG A 279 -3.36 13.94 -13.80
CA ARG A 279 -2.53 12.79 -14.15
C ARG A 279 -3.32 11.49 -14.16
N LEU A 280 -3.16 10.73 -15.24
CA LEU A 280 -3.74 9.42 -15.44
C LEU A 280 -2.61 8.40 -15.69
N ASN A 281 -2.43 7.46 -14.77
CA ASN A 281 -1.46 6.37 -14.93
C ASN A 281 -2.21 5.06 -15.19
N LEU A 282 -1.94 4.41 -16.32
CA LEU A 282 -2.58 3.17 -16.73
C LEU A 282 -1.55 2.06 -16.91
N ALA A 283 -1.81 0.88 -16.37
CA ALA A 283 -1.09 -0.34 -16.73
C ALA A 283 -2.12 -1.43 -16.93
N ILE A 284 -2.61 -1.58 -18.17
CA ILE A 284 -3.83 -2.35 -18.46
C ILE A 284 -3.62 -3.29 -19.64
N LEU A 285 -4.46 -4.34 -19.71
CA LEU A 285 -4.53 -5.21 -20.87
C LEU A 285 -5.69 -4.75 -21.76
N ILE A 286 -5.41 -4.57 -23.04
CA ILE A 286 -6.41 -4.18 -24.04
C ILE A 286 -6.44 -5.22 -25.16
N ALA A 287 -7.60 -5.40 -25.79
CA ALA A 287 -7.60 -6.18 -27.03
C ALA A 287 -7.10 -5.31 -28.19
N ILE A 288 -6.65 -5.99 -29.24
CA ILE A 288 -6.22 -5.31 -30.47
C ILE A 288 -7.32 -4.41 -31.06
N ASP A 289 -8.59 -4.81 -30.94
CA ASP A 289 -9.74 -4.05 -31.44
C ASP A 289 -9.96 -2.71 -30.68
N ASP A 290 -9.45 -2.58 -29.45
CA ASP A 290 -9.56 -1.32 -28.68
C ASP A 290 -8.52 -0.28 -29.10
N PHE A 291 -7.56 -0.65 -29.96
CA PHE A 291 -6.47 0.25 -30.37
C PHE A 291 -7.00 1.46 -31.16
N ASP A 292 -7.99 1.26 -32.02
CA ASP A 292 -8.64 2.34 -32.75
C ASP A 292 -9.43 3.29 -31.83
N CYS A 293 -9.98 2.77 -30.73
CA CYS A 293 -10.66 3.57 -29.72
C CYS A 293 -9.67 4.45 -28.95
N ILE A 294 -8.46 3.95 -28.66
CA ILE A 294 -7.40 4.75 -28.02
C ILE A 294 -7.00 5.92 -28.92
N ASN A 295 -6.74 5.67 -30.20
CA ASN A 295 -6.32 6.73 -31.13
C ASN A 295 -7.37 7.83 -31.30
N ARG A 296 -8.65 7.51 -31.07
CA ARG A 296 -9.77 8.46 -31.13
C ARG A 296 -10.22 8.97 -29.77
N SER A 297 -9.46 8.67 -28.72
CA SER A 297 -9.88 8.94 -27.36
C SER A 297 -9.97 10.44 -27.09
N SER A 298 -11.09 10.81 -26.47
CA SER A 298 -11.34 12.16 -25.96
C SER A 298 -10.32 12.60 -24.90
N LEU A 299 -9.66 11.65 -24.24
CA LEU A 299 -8.68 11.93 -23.18
C LEU A 299 -7.44 12.68 -23.69
N PHE A 300 -7.04 12.46 -24.94
CA PHE A 300 -5.86 13.12 -25.52
C PHE A 300 -6.12 14.57 -25.95
N ILE A 301 -7.39 14.95 -26.09
CA ILE A 301 -7.83 16.28 -26.50
C ILE A 301 -8.62 16.99 -25.39
N ASP A 302 -8.48 16.51 -24.16
CA ASP A 302 -9.20 17.03 -23.00
C ASP A 302 -8.66 18.41 -22.58
N ASP A 303 -9.58 19.37 -22.37
CA ASP A 303 -9.25 20.75 -21.98
C ASP A 303 -8.49 20.83 -20.64
N ARG A 304 -8.60 19.81 -19.78
CA ARG A 304 -7.85 19.71 -18.52
C ARG A 304 -6.34 19.49 -18.72
N ARG A 305 -5.90 19.12 -19.93
CA ARG A 305 -4.49 18.78 -20.26
C ARG A 305 -3.92 17.69 -19.34
N ILE A 306 -4.59 16.54 -19.32
CA ILE A 306 -4.19 15.41 -18.47
C ILE A 306 -2.86 14.82 -18.97
N ASP A 307 -1.90 14.65 -18.06
CA ASP A 307 -0.70 13.83 -18.32
C ASP A 307 -1.08 12.34 -18.28
N ILE A 308 -1.04 11.67 -19.43
CA ILE A 308 -1.43 10.27 -19.57
C ILE A 308 -0.18 9.41 -19.76
N GLN A 309 0.07 8.54 -18.78
CA GLN A 309 1.14 7.55 -18.82
C GLN A 309 0.51 6.17 -18.90
N PHE A 310 0.81 5.39 -19.94
CA PHE A 310 0.24 4.05 -20.09
C PHE A 310 1.26 2.99 -20.46
N ALA A 311 1.06 1.79 -19.92
CA ALA A 311 1.67 0.55 -20.37
C ALA A 311 0.54 -0.40 -20.80
N LEU A 312 0.58 -0.85 -22.05
CA LEU A 312 -0.44 -1.69 -22.65
C LEU A 312 0.12 -3.07 -22.92
N ILE A 313 -0.60 -4.10 -22.50
CA ILE A 313 -0.38 -5.46 -22.98
C ILE A 313 -1.49 -5.75 -24.00
N ILE A 314 -1.10 -5.86 -25.27
CA ILE A 314 -2.02 -6.18 -26.36
C ILE A 314 -2.18 -7.68 -26.39
N ALA A 315 -3.43 -8.13 -26.40
CA ALA A 315 -3.71 -9.54 -26.49
C ALA A 315 -4.60 -9.83 -27.71
N ASP A 316 -4.15 -10.79 -28.51
CA ASP A 316 -4.82 -11.25 -29.71
C ASP A 316 -5.90 -12.26 -29.32
N THR A 317 -7.16 -11.83 -29.39
CA THR A 317 -8.32 -12.67 -29.05
C THR A 317 -8.65 -13.70 -30.13
N SER A 318 -7.89 -13.79 -31.23
CA SER A 318 -8.10 -14.77 -32.30
C SER A 318 -7.60 -16.20 -31.99
N LEU A 319 -6.88 -16.41 -30.88
CA LEU A 319 -6.35 -17.73 -30.50
C LEU A 319 -7.27 -18.50 -29.55
N GLY A 320 -8.45 -18.83 -30.05
CA GLY A 320 -9.26 -19.96 -29.61
C GLY A 320 -8.88 -21.29 -30.28
N ASN A 321 -7.90 -21.29 -31.20
CA ASN A 321 -7.43 -22.49 -31.90
C ASN A 321 -5.95 -22.73 -31.61
N GLU A 322 -5.65 -23.80 -30.87
CA GLU A 322 -4.38 -24.52 -30.82
C GLU A 322 -3.09 -23.68 -30.88
N LEU A 323 -2.48 -23.45 -29.72
CA LEU A 323 -1.02 -23.26 -29.60
C LEU A 323 -0.30 -24.54 -30.04
N ARG A 324 -0.24 -24.79 -31.35
CA ARG A 324 0.75 -25.65 -32.01
C ARG A 324 1.63 -24.75 -32.86
N TYR A 325 2.67 -24.20 -32.25
CA TYR A 325 3.84 -23.74 -33.00
C TYR A 325 5.06 -24.53 -32.56
N SER A 326 5.42 -25.49 -33.41
CA SER A 326 6.73 -26.11 -33.45
C SER A 326 7.79 -25.06 -33.79
N LEU A 327 8.87 -25.02 -33.03
CA LEU A 327 10.07 -24.23 -33.32
C LEU A 327 10.71 -24.70 -34.64
N PRO A 328 11.18 -23.80 -35.51
CA PRO A 328 11.90 -24.19 -36.72
C PRO A 328 13.33 -24.61 -36.38
N HIS A 329 13.80 -25.68 -37.04
CA HIS A 329 15.21 -26.09 -37.09
C HIS A 329 15.99 -25.27 -38.10
#